data_AF-A0A377TRX6-F1
#
_entry.id   AF-A0A377TRX6-F1
#
_cell.length_a   1.000
_cell.length_b   1.000
_cell.length_c   1.000
_cell.angle_alpha   90.00
_cell.angle_beta   90.00
_cell.angle_gamma   90.00
#
_symmetry.space_group_name_H-M   'P 1'
#
loop_
_entity.id
_entity.type
_entity.pdbx_description
1 polymer ?
#
loop_
_entity_poly.entity_id
_entity_poly.type
_entity_poly.pdbx_seq_one_letter_code
_entity_poly.pdbx_strand_id
1 'polypeptide(L)'
;MALLLAGLPESVPGSTINRLCGSSLDAIGVAARAIKSGETQLMIAGGVESMSRAPFVMGKAESAFSRSMQMEDTTIGWRFINPQMKALYGVHSMPETAENVADEFAISRADQDAFALRSQLRTAAAQEAGRFADELIAVQVPQRKGEPLLFSRDEHPRSTSLEALAKLRGVVRADGSVTAGNASGVNDGACALLLASETALSANDLQPLAGWSAWRRRALRRGSWGLARRRRCARCWRRPA
;
A
#
# COMPACT_ATOMS: atom_id res chain seq x y z
N MET A 1 -1.66 -20.04 1.01
CA MET A 1 -1.09 -20.23 -0.35
C MET A 1 0.33 -19.70 -0.48
N ALA A 2 0.63 -18.43 -0.21
CA ALA A 2 1.98 -17.88 -0.35
C ALA A 2 3.06 -18.66 0.43
N LEU A 3 2.80 -19.00 1.71
CA LEU A 3 3.74 -19.76 2.55
C LEU A 3 4.05 -21.16 1.99
N LEU A 4 3.02 -21.86 1.51
CA LEU A 4 3.16 -23.18 0.89
C LEU A 4 3.98 -23.10 -0.42
N LEU A 5 3.72 -22.08 -1.24
CA LEU A 5 4.49 -21.84 -2.48
C LEU A 5 5.96 -21.46 -2.19
N ALA A 6 6.22 -20.85 -1.03
CA ALA A 6 7.57 -20.57 -0.55
C ALA A 6 8.24 -21.79 0.12
N GLY A 7 7.58 -22.95 0.15
CA GLY A 7 8.14 -24.19 0.69
C GLY A 7 8.10 -24.32 2.22
N LEU A 8 7.32 -23.48 2.93
CA LEU A 8 7.13 -23.67 4.37
C LEU A 8 6.31 -24.95 4.64
N PRO A 9 6.53 -25.62 5.79
CA PRO A 9 5.75 -26.80 6.18
C PRO A 9 4.24 -26.52 6.20
N GLU A 10 3.42 -27.52 5.84
CA GLU A 10 1.96 -27.41 5.86
C GLU A 10 1.37 -27.15 7.25
N SER A 11 2.15 -27.44 8.30
CA SER A 11 1.80 -27.14 9.69
C SER A 11 1.86 -25.65 10.03
N VAL A 12 2.45 -24.80 9.18
CA VAL A 12 2.52 -23.36 9.41
C VAL A 12 1.20 -22.69 9.00
N PRO A 13 0.42 -22.14 9.95
CA PRO A 13 -0.84 -21.49 9.63
C PRO A 13 -0.63 -20.15 8.93
N GLY A 14 -1.64 -19.69 8.19
CA GLY A 14 -1.61 -18.39 7.53
C GLY A 14 -2.99 -17.74 7.47
N SER A 15 -3.02 -16.41 7.51
CA SER A 15 -4.24 -15.62 7.31
C SER A 15 -3.94 -14.38 6.45
N THR A 16 -4.95 -13.91 5.72
CA THR A 16 -4.85 -12.71 4.88
C THR A 16 -5.66 -11.59 5.52
N ILE A 17 -5.03 -10.45 5.78
CA ILE A 17 -5.67 -9.28 6.37
C ILE A 17 -5.96 -8.26 5.27
N ASN A 18 -7.21 -7.82 5.15
CA ASN A 18 -7.59 -6.74 4.23
C ASN A 18 -7.99 -5.47 5.00
N ARG A 19 -7.17 -4.44 4.85
CA ARG A 19 -7.46 -3.06 5.24
C ARG A 19 -7.01 -2.07 4.15
N LEU A 20 -7.27 -2.42 2.90
CA LEU A 20 -6.89 -1.65 1.69
C LEU A 20 -5.40 -1.27 1.72
N CYS A 21 -5.03 -0.02 1.41
CA CYS A 21 -3.64 0.47 1.42
C CYS A 21 -2.91 0.29 2.77
N GLY A 22 -3.63 -0.04 3.83
CA GLY A 22 -3.10 -0.23 5.17
C GLY A 22 -2.99 -1.68 5.63
N SER A 23 -3.18 -2.66 4.73
CA SER A 23 -3.21 -4.10 5.03
C SER A 23 -1.90 -4.62 5.62
N SER A 24 -0.76 -4.37 4.97
CA SER A 24 0.54 -4.91 5.41
C SER A 24 0.93 -4.41 6.80
N LEU A 25 0.78 -3.11 7.05
CA LEU A 25 1.01 -2.54 8.37
C LEU A 25 0.05 -3.10 9.44
N ASP A 26 -1.18 -3.47 9.05
CA ASP A 26 -2.11 -4.10 9.99
C ASP A 26 -1.77 -5.57 10.24
N ALA A 27 -1.25 -6.30 9.25
CA ALA A 27 -0.71 -7.63 9.43
C ALA A 27 0.46 -7.63 10.43
N ILE A 28 1.39 -6.68 10.30
CA ILE A 28 2.48 -6.47 11.29
C ILE A 28 1.89 -6.17 12.68
N GLY A 29 0.86 -5.32 12.75
CA GLY A 29 0.18 -4.99 14.01
C GLY A 29 -0.56 -6.17 14.65
N VAL A 30 -1.10 -7.09 13.85
CA VAL A 30 -1.71 -8.36 14.32
C VAL A 30 -0.63 -9.29 14.84
N ALA A 31 0.45 -9.49 14.08
CA ALA A 31 1.55 -10.35 14.50
C ALA A 31 2.20 -9.88 15.81
N ALA A 32 2.49 -8.58 15.91
CA ALA A 32 3.05 -8.00 17.13
C ALA A 32 2.11 -8.15 18.35
N ARG A 33 0.78 -8.16 18.15
CA ARG A 33 -0.18 -8.38 19.24
C ARG A 33 -0.22 -9.85 19.67
N ALA A 34 -0.21 -10.78 18.73
CA ALA A 34 -0.21 -12.21 19.02
C ALA A 34 1.08 -12.64 19.75
N ILE A 35 2.22 -12.09 19.34
CA ILE A 35 3.49 -12.29 20.06
C ILE A 35 3.42 -11.70 21.47
N LYS A 36 2.91 -10.47 21.58
CA LYS A 36 2.78 -9.80 22.88
C LYS A 36 1.81 -10.49 23.83
N SER A 37 0.74 -11.11 23.34
CA SER A 37 -0.21 -11.89 24.17
C SER A 37 0.33 -13.25 24.57
N GLY A 38 1.48 -13.68 24.03
CA GLY A 38 2.08 -14.98 24.29
C GLY A 38 1.47 -16.13 23.50
N GLU A 39 0.51 -15.86 22.60
CA GLU A 39 -0.15 -16.88 21.76
C GLU A 39 0.80 -17.47 20.72
N THR A 40 1.85 -16.74 20.36
CA THR A 40 2.89 -17.19 19.43
C THR A 40 4.22 -16.51 19.77
N GLN A 41 5.31 -17.05 19.25
CA GLN A 41 6.67 -16.58 19.53
C GLN A 41 7.38 -16.08 18.27
N LEU A 42 6.97 -16.54 17.08
CA LEU A 42 7.61 -16.23 15.81
C LEU A 42 6.54 -16.14 14.71
N MET A 43 6.55 -15.07 13.91
CA MET A 43 5.59 -14.84 12.84
C MET A 43 6.20 -14.12 11.65
N ILE A 44 5.78 -14.48 10.44
CA ILE A 44 6.02 -13.68 9.23
C ILE A 44 4.82 -12.76 9.02
N ALA A 45 5.07 -11.46 8.82
CA ALA A 45 4.04 -10.48 8.52
C ALA A 45 4.46 -9.57 7.36
N GLY A 46 3.54 -9.26 6.46
CA GLY A 46 3.88 -8.55 5.24
C GLY A 46 2.65 -8.19 4.42
N GLY A 47 2.85 -7.96 3.13
CA GLY A 47 1.77 -7.75 2.18
C GLY A 47 2.22 -8.01 0.76
N VAL A 48 1.26 -8.23 -0.12
CA VAL A 48 1.45 -8.38 -1.55
C VAL A 48 0.29 -7.71 -2.26
N GLU A 49 0.57 -7.07 -3.38
CA GLU A 49 -0.44 -6.58 -4.32
C GLU A 49 0.06 -6.80 -5.74
N SER A 50 -0.82 -7.25 -6.63
CA SER A 50 -0.56 -7.28 -8.06
C SER A 50 -1.69 -6.59 -8.79
N MET A 51 -1.60 -5.26 -8.86
CA MET A 51 -2.60 -4.42 -9.51
C MET A 51 -2.65 -4.68 -11.02
N SER A 52 -1.52 -4.99 -11.66
CA SER A 52 -1.47 -5.32 -13.09
C SER A 52 -2.25 -6.59 -13.45
N ARG A 53 -2.50 -7.46 -12.46
CA ARG A 53 -3.19 -8.75 -12.63
C ARG A 53 -4.54 -8.79 -11.92
N ALA A 54 -5.04 -7.64 -11.47
CA ALA A 54 -6.35 -7.57 -10.85
C ALA A 54 -7.43 -7.99 -11.86
N PRO A 55 -8.31 -8.95 -11.53
CA PRO A 55 -9.29 -9.47 -12.47
C PRO A 55 -10.46 -8.49 -12.67
N PHE A 56 -11.24 -8.71 -13.72
CA PHE A 56 -12.61 -8.20 -13.77
C PHE A 56 -13.53 -9.06 -12.90
N VAL A 57 -14.59 -8.45 -12.38
CA VAL A 57 -15.64 -9.13 -11.61
C VAL A 57 -16.99 -8.87 -12.23
N MET A 58 -17.89 -9.85 -12.12
CA MET A 58 -19.25 -9.78 -12.66
C MET A 58 -20.23 -10.30 -11.61
N GLY A 59 -21.28 -9.52 -11.34
CA GLY A 59 -22.36 -9.94 -10.46
C GLY A 59 -23.09 -11.16 -11.02
N LYS A 60 -23.67 -11.99 -10.15
CA LYS A 60 -24.55 -13.08 -10.61
C LYS A 60 -25.85 -12.50 -11.16
N ALA A 61 -26.48 -13.21 -12.09
CA ALA A 61 -27.82 -12.87 -12.54
C ALA A 61 -28.82 -13.01 -11.37
N GLU A 62 -29.68 -12.01 -11.18
CA GLU A 62 -30.73 -12.01 -10.15
C GLU A 62 -32.04 -12.64 -10.66
N SER A 63 -32.16 -12.84 -11.97
CA SER A 63 -33.32 -13.46 -12.62
C SER A 63 -32.92 -14.24 -13.88
N ALA A 64 -33.76 -15.20 -14.28
CA ALA A 64 -33.57 -15.95 -15.52
C ALA A 64 -33.59 -15.01 -16.73
N PHE A 65 -32.69 -15.24 -17.69
CA PHE A 65 -32.54 -14.41 -18.91
C PHE A 65 -32.26 -12.92 -18.64
N SER A 66 -31.62 -12.60 -17.51
CA SER A 66 -31.23 -11.22 -17.19
C SER A 66 -30.35 -10.60 -18.28
N ARG A 67 -30.62 -9.33 -18.59
CA ARG A 67 -29.86 -8.51 -19.55
C ARG A 67 -29.01 -7.43 -18.88
N SER A 68 -28.84 -7.49 -17.56
CA SER A 68 -28.12 -6.48 -16.75
C SER A 68 -26.70 -6.89 -16.37
N MET A 69 -26.12 -7.90 -17.03
CA MET A 69 -24.76 -8.34 -16.74
C MET A 69 -23.75 -7.23 -17.05
N GLN A 70 -22.90 -6.92 -16.08
CA GLN A 70 -21.86 -5.90 -16.19
C GLN A 70 -20.56 -6.41 -15.57
N MET A 71 -19.44 -6.09 -16.21
CA MET A 71 -18.10 -6.35 -15.69
C MET A 71 -17.54 -5.07 -15.07
N GLU A 72 -16.90 -5.21 -13.91
CA GLU A 72 -16.25 -4.12 -13.18
C GLU A 72 -14.76 -4.45 -12.96
N ASP A 73 -13.89 -3.47 -13.15
CA ASP A 73 -12.44 -3.61 -12.92
C ASP A 73 -12.13 -3.60 -11.41
N THR A 74 -11.21 -4.47 -10.97
CA THR A 74 -10.75 -4.51 -9.57
C THR A 74 -9.38 -3.90 -9.35
N THR A 75 -8.71 -3.41 -10.40
CA THR A 75 -7.38 -2.77 -10.33
C THR A 75 -7.32 -1.73 -9.23
N ILE A 76 -8.27 -0.78 -9.21
CA ILE A 76 -8.42 0.17 -8.12
C ILE A 76 -9.82 0.80 -8.13
N GLY A 77 -10.29 1.22 -6.96
CA GLY A 77 -11.48 2.08 -6.85
C GLY A 77 -12.76 1.35 -6.46
N TRP A 78 -13.88 2.07 -6.59
CA TRP A 78 -15.20 1.58 -6.23
C TRP A 78 -15.73 0.63 -7.29
N ARG A 79 -16.30 -0.49 -6.85
CA ARG A 79 -17.06 -1.45 -7.65
C ARG A 79 -18.20 -2.03 -6.82
N PHE A 80 -19.25 -2.56 -7.46
CA PHE A 80 -20.47 -3.01 -6.80
C PHE A 80 -20.99 -1.97 -5.79
N ILE A 81 -21.11 -0.72 -6.26
CA ILE A 81 -21.43 0.41 -5.39
C ILE A 81 -22.79 0.22 -4.73
N ASN A 82 -22.79 0.15 -3.40
CA ASN A 82 -24.02 0.15 -2.62
C ASN A 82 -24.70 1.55 -2.71
N PRO A 83 -25.98 1.66 -3.14
CA PRO A 83 -26.68 2.93 -3.24
C PRO A 83 -26.75 3.71 -1.92
N GLN A 84 -26.91 3.02 -0.79
CA GLN A 84 -26.91 3.64 0.55
C GLN A 84 -25.54 4.20 0.90
N MET A 85 -24.45 3.52 0.51
CA MET A 85 -23.09 4.05 0.70
C MET A 85 -22.91 5.36 -0.08
N LYS A 86 -23.33 5.37 -1.35
CA LYS A 86 -23.28 6.57 -2.19
C LYS A 86 -24.12 7.71 -1.60
N ALA A 87 -25.35 7.44 -1.18
CA ALA A 87 -26.24 8.45 -0.61
C ALA A 87 -25.74 9.01 0.73
N LEU A 88 -25.27 8.13 1.62
CA LEU A 88 -24.86 8.53 2.96
C LEU A 88 -23.48 9.15 2.98
N TYR A 89 -22.50 8.63 2.23
CA TYR A 89 -21.08 8.96 2.39
C TYR A 89 -20.38 9.39 1.09
N GLY A 90 -21.04 9.27 -0.07
CA GLY A 90 -20.41 9.42 -1.37
C GLY A 90 -19.53 8.23 -1.75
N VAL A 91 -19.06 8.23 -3.00
CA VAL A 91 -18.15 7.21 -3.56
C VAL A 91 -17.03 7.87 -4.37
N HIS A 92 -16.46 8.92 -3.79
CA HIS A 92 -15.33 9.63 -4.39
C HIS A 92 -14.17 8.66 -4.64
N SER A 93 -13.61 8.75 -5.83
CA SER A 93 -12.32 8.18 -6.20
C SER A 93 -11.21 8.71 -5.31
N MET A 94 -10.08 8.02 -5.27
CA MET A 94 -8.93 8.46 -4.46
C MET A 94 -8.40 9.84 -4.89
N PRO A 95 -8.25 10.17 -6.19
CA PRO A 95 -7.88 11.52 -6.61
C PRO A 95 -8.87 12.60 -6.17
N GLU A 96 -10.19 12.34 -6.23
CA GLU A 96 -11.20 13.28 -5.73
C GLU A 96 -11.05 13.54 -4.23
N THR A 97 -10.73 12.51 -3.44
CA THR A 97 -10.48 12.71 -2.01
C THR A 97 -9.19 13.48 -1.74
N ALA A 98 -8.20 13.39 -2.63
CA ALA A 98 -6.98 14.17 -2.53
C ALA A 98 -7.23 15.65 -2.86
N GLU A 99 -8.05 15.96 -3.87
CA GLU A 99 -8.51 17.33 -4.15
C GLU A 99 -9.29 17.90 -2.96
N ASN A 100 -10.22 17.14 -2.36
CA ASN A 100 -10.94 17.57 -1.16
C ASN A 100 -9.99 17.94 -0.01
N VAL A 101 -8.93 17.16 0.21
CA VAL A 101 -7.91 17.47 1.23
C VAL A 101 -7.10 18.71 0.84
N ALA A 102 -6.74 18.85 -0.43
CA ALA A 102 -6.02 20.02 -0.90
C ALA A 102 -6.86 21.30 -0.70
N ASP A 103 -8.14 21.26 -1.04
CA ASP A 103 -9.08 22.36 -0.87
C ASP A 103 -9.33 22.65 0.63
N GLU A 104 -9.61 21.63 1.45
CA GLU A 104 -9.89 21.78 2.90
C GLU A 104 -8.70 22.38 3.67
N PHE A 105 -7.47 22.05 3.27
CA PHE A 105 -6.24 22.47 3.96
C PHE A 105 -5.45 23.54 3.20
N ALA A 106 -6.00 24.08 2.10
CA ALA A 106 -5.34 25.04 1.22
C ALA A 106 -3.92 24.61 0.79
N ILE A 107 -3.77 23.34 0.40
CA ILE A 107 -2.48 22.79 -0.06
C ILE A 107 -2.29 23.16 -1.53
N SER A 108 -1.42 24.14 -1.78
CA SER A 108 -1.20 24.67 -3.12
C SER A 108 -0.67 23.62 -4.10
N ARG A 109 -1.01 23.76 -5.39
CA ARG A 109 -0.44 22.96 -6.47
C ARG A 109 1.09 23.02 -6.49
N ALA A 110 1.66 24.19 -6.25
CA ALA A 110 3.11 24.39 -6.20
C ALA A 110 3.77 23.55 -5.09
N ASP A 111 3.15 23.47 -3.91
CA ASP A 111 3.66 22.66 -2.80
C ASP A 111 3.55 21.17 -3.09
N GLN A 112 2.46 20.73 -3.73
CA GLN A 112 2.27 19.35 -4.16
C GLN A 112 3.35 18.92 -5.16
N ASP A 113 3.61 19.73 -6.19
CA ASP A 113 4.63 19.45 -7.20
C ASP A 113 6.04 19.51 -6.60
N ALA A 114 6.32 20.47 -5.72
CA ALA A 114 7.59 20.55 -5.02
C ALA A 114 7.83 19.34 -4.11
N PHE A 115 6.78 18.83 -3.45
CA PHE A 115 6.86 17.58 -2.70
C PHE A 115 7.15 16.38 -3.60
N ALA A 116 6.46 16.28 -4.72
CA ALA A 116 6.65 15.20 -5.69
C ALA A 116 8.08 15.20 -6.26
N LEU A 117 8.62 16.36 -6.64
CA LEU A 117 10.00 16.48 -7.11
C LEU A 117 10.99 16.04 -6.03
N ARG A 118 10.84 16.52 -4.79
CA ARG A 118 11.71 16.08 -3.68
C ARG A 118 11.66 14.58 -3.47
N SER A 119 10.50 13.95 -3.66
CA SER A 119 10.38 12.49 -3.60
C SER A 119 11.22 11.82 -4.70
N GLN A 120 11.09 12.25 -5.96
CA GLN A 120 11.84 11.68 -7.08
C GLN A 120 13.35 11.84 -6.90
N LEU A 121 13.81 13.05 -6.52
CA LEU A 121 15.23 13.33 -6.29
C LEU A 121 15.82 12.48 -5.17
N ARG A 122 15.10 12.29 -4.06
CA ARG A 122 15.55 11.44 -2.96
C ARG A 122 15.62 9.97 -3.34
N THR A 123 14.64 9.48 -4.10
CA THR A 123 14.65 8.09 -4.57
C THR A 123 15.79 7.86 -5.57
N ALA A 124 16.03 8.78 -6.50
CA ALA A 124 17.15 8.69 -7.43
C ALA A 124 18.50 8.64 -6.68
N ALA A 125 18.73 9.57 -5.74
CA ALA A 125 19.94 9.58 -4.93
C ALA A 125 20.10 8.30 -4.08
N ALA A 126 19.00 7.74 -3.55
CA ALA A 126 19.03 6.50 -2.79
C ALA A 126 19.36 5.28 -3.66
N GLN A 127 18.82 5.22 -4.89
CA GLN A 127 19.17 4.19 -5.87
C GLN A 127 20.65 4.28 -6.29
N GLU A 128 21.14 5.49 -6.60
CA GLU A 128 22.55 5.71 -6.96
C GLU A 128 23.50 5.35 -5.83
N ALA A 129 23.11 5.65 -4.58
CA ALA A 129 23.89 5.29 -3.39
C ALA A 129 23.70 3.83 -2.94
N GLY A 130 22.95 3.00 -3.67
CA GLY A 130 22.75 1.58 -3.36
C GLY A 130 21.95 1.31 -2.08
N ARG A 131 21.21 2.29 -1.54
CA ARG A 131 20.56 2.18 -0.22
C ARG A 131 19.47 1.11 -0.17
N PHE A 132 18.91 0.74 -1.31
CA PHE A 132 17.85 -0.29 -1.40
C PHE A 132 18.41 -1.71 -1.59
N ALA A 133 19.72 -1.88 -1.75
CA ALA A 133 20.33 -3.18 -2.01
C ALA A 133 20.06 -4.19 -0.88
N ASP A 134 19.98 -3.72 0.37
CA ASP A 134 19.74 -4.57 1.54
C ASP A 134 18.25 -4.94 1.73
N GLU A 135 17.33 -4.25 1.06
CA GLU A 135 15.88 -4.45 1.20
C GLU A 135 15.21 -5.09 -0.03
N LEU A 136 15.86 -5.05 -1.20
CA LEU A 136 15.33 -5.62 -2.43
C LEU A 136 15.83 -7.04 -2.67
N ILE A 137 14.88 -7.97 -2.78
CA ILE A 137 15.15 -9.32 -3.28
C ILE A 137 14.80 -9.35 -4.77
N ALA A 138 15.77 -9.68 -5.61
CA ALA A 138 15.58 -9.73 -7.04
C ALA A 138 14.59 -10.84 -7.45
N VAL A 139 13.66 -10.50 -8.34
CA VAL A 139 12.64 -11.40 -8.86
C VAL A 139 13.05 -11.90 -10.24
N GLN A 140 13.11 -13.23 -10.40
CA GLN A 140 13.37 -13.84 -11.70
C GLN A 140 12.07 -13.88 -12.52
N VAL A 141 12.07 -13.21 -13.68
CA VAL A 141 10.94 -13.17 -14.60
C VAL A 141 11.22 -14.14 -15.75
N PRO A 142 10.47 -15.26 -15.86
CA PRO A 142 10.68 -16.25 -16.91
C PRO A 142 10.53 -15.62 -18.30
N GLN A 143 11.47 -15.95 -19.19
CA GLN A 143 11.40 -15.56 -20.60
C GLN A 143 11.00 -16.75 -21.47
N ARG A 144 10.38 -16.48 -22.62
CA ARG A 144 9.99 -17.54 -23.58
C ARG A 144 11.21 -18.30 -24.13
N LYS A 145 12.36 -17.63 -24.23
CA LYS A 145 13.67 -18.18 -24.63
C LYS A 145 14.75 -17.44 -23.85
N GLY A 146 15.80 -18.15 -23.42
CA GLY A 146 16.93 -17.58 -22.68
C GLY A 146 16.72 -17.60 -21.17
N GLU A 147 17.71 -17.07 -20.45
CA GLU A 147 17.71 -16.98 -19.00
C GLU A 147 16.62 -16.03 -18.47
N PRO A 148 16.10 -16.26 -17.25
CA PRO A 148 15.14 -15.35 -16.63
C PRO A 148 15.71 -13.92 -16.51
N LEU A 149 14.87 -12.92 -16.78
CA LEU A 149 15.22 -11.54 -16.52
C LEU A 149 15.24 -11.32 -15.00
N LEU A 150 16.36 -10.81 -14.49
CA LEU A 150 16.50 -10.50 -13.08
C LEU A 150 15.98 -9.08 -12.79
N PHE A 151 14.75 -8.98 -12.30
CA PHE A 151 14.15 -7.72 -11.88
C PHE A 151 14.62 -7.36 -10.47
N SER A 152 15.49 -6.36 -10.34
CA SER A 152 16.21 -6.03 -9.10
C SER A 152 16.16 -4.54 -8.72
N ARG A 153 15.38 -3.74 -9.45
CA ARG A 153 15.32 -2.28 -9.27
C ARG A 153 13.90 -1.78 -9.43
N ASP A 154 13.47 -0.89 -8.53
CA ASP A 154 12.18 -0.23 -8.67
C ASP A 154 12.09 0.56 -9.99
N GLU A 155 11.02 0.31 -10.74
CA GLU A 155 10.81 0.86 -12.09
C GLU A 155 9.91 2.12 -12.12
N HIS A 156 9.20 2.41 -11.03
CA HIS A 156 8.29 3.56 -10.96
C HIS A 156 8.97 4.94 -10.81
N PRO A 157 10.15 5.07 -10.16
CA PRO A 157 10.85 6.35 -10.10
C PRO A 157 11.12 6.93 -11.48
N ARG A 158 11.00 8.25 -11.59
CA ARG A 158 11.10 8.99 -12.86
C ARG A 158 11.96 10.23 -12.70
N SER A 159 12.81 10.49 -13.69
CA SER A 159 13.46 11.80 -13.81
C SER A 159 12.41 12.86 -14.15
N THR A 160 12.40 13.97 -13.43
CA THR A 160 11.38 15.01 -13.58
C THR A 160 11.91 16.38 -13.14
N SER A 161 11.16 17.43 -13.43
CA SER A 161 11.46 18.81 -13.05
C SER A 161 10.17 19.54 -12.63
N LEU A 162 10.31 20.70 -11.96
CA LEU A 162 9.13 21.52 -11.61
C LEU A 162 8.39 21.98 -12.86
N GLU A 163 9.10 22.34 -13.92
CA GLU A 163 8.51 22.80 -15.19
C GLU A 163 7.74 21.67 -15.87
N ALA A 164 8.24 20.43 -15.81
CA ALA A 164 7.53 19.27 -16.32
C ALA A 164 6.27 18.96 -15.50
N LEU A 165 6.37 19.01 -14.17
CA LEU A 165 5.23 18.79 -13.28
C LEU A 165 4.15 19.86 -13.44
N ALA A 166 4.52 21.13 -13.54
CA ALA A 166 3.60 22.25 -13.69
C ALA A 166 2.76 22.18 -14.97
N LYS A 167 3.26 21.54 -16.03
CA LYS A 167 2.55 21.35 -17.31
C LYS A 167 1.46 20.27 -17.24
N LEU A 168 1.42 19.45 -16.19
CA LEU A 168 0.45 18.38 -16.07
C LEU A 168 -0.93 18.94 -15.70
N ARG A 169 -1.97 18.41 -16.37
CA ARG A 169 -3.37 18.69 -16.08
C ARG A 169 -3.84 17.91 -14.85
N GLY A 170 -4.81 18.48 -14.14
CA GLY A 170 -5.46 17.78 -13.04
C GLY A 170 -6.19 16.53 -13.51
N VAL A 171 -6.21 15.49 -12.67
CA VAL A 171 -6.79 14.17 -13.00
C VAL A 171 -8.31 14.17 -12.87
N VAL A 172 -8.85 14.88 -11.87
CA VAL A 172 -10.29 14.95 -11.59
C VAL A 172 -10.95 16.07 -12.40
N ARG A 173 -10.36 17.26 -12.34
CA ARG A 173 -10.76 18.47 -13.05
C ARG A 173 -9.53 19.11 -13.67
N ALA A 174 -9.69 19.74 -14.84
CA ALA A 174 -8.54 20.23 -15.61
C ALA A 174 -7.73 21.30 -14.86
N ASP A 175 -8.42 22.12 -14.06
CA ASP A 175 -7.90 23.15 -13.15
C ASP A 175 -7.54 22.61 -11.75
N GLY A 176 -7.59 21.29 -11.57
CA GLY A 176 -7.32 20.61 -10.30
C GLY A 176 -5.85 20.63 -9.90
N SER A 177 -5.62 20.44 -8.61
CA SER A 177 -4.27 20.45 -8.04
C SER A 177 -3.60 19.07 -8.11
N VAL A 178 -4.39 18.00 -8.14
CA VAL A 178 -3.91 16.62 -8.13
C VAL A 178 -3.66 16.15 -9.57
N THR A 179 -2.42 15.78 -9.86
CA THR A 179 -1.96 15.33 -11.17
C THR A 179 -1.32 13.96 -11.10
N ALA A 180 -1.12 13.31 -12.25
CA ALA A 180 -0.32 12.08 -12.32
C ALA A 180 1.15 12.29 -11.85
N GLY A 181 1.64 13.53 -11.89
CA GLY A 181 3.00 13.88 -11.49
C GLY A 181 3.18 13.99 -9.98
N ASN A 182 2.12 14.32 -9.24
CA ASN A 182 2.13 14.51 -7.79
C ASN A 182 1.31 13.46 -7.02
N ALA A 183 0.81 12.44 -7.71
CA ALA A 183 0.22 11.23 -7.15
C ALA A 183 1.09 9.99 -7.41
N SER A 184 0.86 8.93 -6.64
CA SER A 184 1.43 7.59 -6.88
C SER A 184 0.72 6.89 -8.03
N GLY A 185 1.41 5.93 -8.65
CA GLY A 185 0.81 5.01 -9.63
C GLY A 185 0.08 3.82 -9.01
N VAL A 186 -0.37 2.94 -9.90
CA VAL A 186 -0.74 1.56 -9.61
C VAL A 186 0.49 0.68 -9.86
N ASN A 187 0.83 -0.20 -8.93
CA ASN A 187 2.11 -0.91 -8.91
C ASN A 187 1.94 -2.34 -8.40
N ASP A 188 2.91 -3.19 -8.73
CA ASP A 188 3.02 -4.55 -8.24
C ASP A 188 4.16 -4.66 -7.23
N GLY A 189 3.99 -5.49 -6.20
CA GLY A 189 5.06 -5.74 -5.24
C GLY A 189 4.64 -6.60 -4.04
N ALA A 190 5.63 -7.09 -3.32
CA ALA A 190 5.45 -7.81 -2.06
C ALA A 190 6.54 -7.42 -1.06
N CYS A 191 6.21 -7.50 0.23
CA CYS A 191 7.17 -7.37 1.32
C CYS A 191 6.82 -8.33 2.45
N ALA A 192 7.82 -8.73 3.22
CA ALA A 192 7.65 -9.56 4.41
C ALA A 192 8.71 -9.20 5.46
N LEU A 193 8.32 -9.32 6.73
CA LEU A 193 9.16 -9.15 7.89
C LEU A 193 9.00 -10.38 8.78
N LEU A 194 10.10 -10.80 9.40
CA LEU A 194 10.08 -11.77 10.50
C LEU A 194 9.96 -11.01 11.82
N LEU A 195 8.95 -11.35 12.62
CA LEU A 195 8.75 -10.83 13.96
C LEU A 195 8.94 -11.97 14.96
N ALA A 196 9.70 -11.71 16.02
CA ALA A 196 10.03 -12.69 17.04
C ALA A 196 9.85 -12.08 18.44
N SER A 197 9.48 -12.91 19.42
CA SER A 197 9.67 -12.60 20.83
C SER A 197 11.16 -12.69 21.21
N GLU A 198 11.54 -12.13 22.35
CA GLU A 198 12.91 -12.27 22.89
C GLU A 198 13.32 -13.74 23.06
N THR A 199 12.38 -14.58 23.50
CA THR A 199 12.57 -16.03 23.62
C THR A 199 12.85 -16.67 22.26
N ALA A 200 12.08 -16.33 21.22
CA ALA A 200 12.29 -16.85 19.88
C ALA A 200 13.58 -16.34 19.24
N LEU A 201 13.97 -15.08 19.50
CA LEU A 201 15.26 -14.56 19.05
C LEU A 201 16.41 -15.43 19.58
N SER A 202 16.41 -15.67 20.89
CA SER A 202 17.45 -16.47 21.55
C SER A 202 17.44 -17.93 21.08
N ALA A 203 16.25 -18.54 20.94
CA ALA A 203 16.12 -19.95 20.54
C ALA A 203 16.51 -20.23 19.08
N ASN A 204 16.51 -19.21 18.22
CA ASN A 204 16.79 -19.35 16.79
C ASN A 204 18.05 -18.58 16.34
N ASP A 205 18.86 -18.09 17.28
CA ASP A 205 20.07 -17.30 17.02
C ASP A 205 19.84 -16.12 16.06
N LEU A 206 18.75 -15.38 16.29
CA LEU A 206 18.36 -14.24 15.46
C LEU A 206 18.79 -12.91 16.09
N GLN A 207 19.38 -12.04 15.27
CA GLN A 207 19.74 -10.68 15.67
C GLN A 207 18.61 -9.69 15.30
N PRO A 208 18.08 -8.91 16.26
CA PRO A 208 16.99 -7.98 15.98
C PRO A 208 17.49 -6.74 15.23
N LEU A 209 16.77 -6.34 14.17
CA LEU A 209 17.02 -5.08 13.45
C LEU A 209 16.36 -3.86 14.13
N ALA A 210 15.23 -4.06 14.80
CA ALA A 210 14.48 -3.00 15.48
C ALA A 210 13.55 -3.57 16.57
N GLY A 211 13.27 -2.76 17.59
CA GLY A 211 12.30 -3.07 18.64
C GLY A 211 10.90 -2.54 18.32
N TRP A 212 9.87 -3.32 18.62
CA TRP A 212 8.48 -2.90 18.44
C TRP A 212 7.94 -2.13 19.65
N SER A 213 7.62 -0.85 19.48
CA SER A 213 7.13 -0.01 20.58
C SER A 213 5.60 0.05 20.69
N ALA A 214 4.89 0.46 19.63
CA ALA A 214 3.45 0.67 19.65
C ALA A 214 2.77 0.64 18.27
N TRP A 215 1.51 0.18 18.24
CA TRP A 215 0.62 0.25 17.08
C TRP A 215 -0.77 0.72 17.45
N ARG A 216 -1.34 1.62 16.64
CA ARG A 216 -2.68 2.17 16.84
C ARG A 216 -3.43 2.34 15.53
N ARG A 217 -4.72 1.99 15.52
CA ARG A 217 -5.66 2.28 14.41
C ARG A 217 -6.57 3.45 14.77
N ARG A 218 -7.03 4.19 13.76
CA ARG A 218 -8.02 5.26 13.92
C ARG A 218 -8.79 5.49 12.62
N ALA A 219 -10.10 5.64 12.73
CA ALA A 219 -10.97 6.09 11.65
C ALA A 219 -10.91 7.62 11.50
N LEU A 220 -11.11 8.10 10.28
CA LEU A 220 -11.22 9.52 9.97
C LEU A 220 -12.63 9.91 9.57
N ARG A 221 -12.86 11.22 9.54
CA ARG A 221 -14.03 11.82 8.90
C ARG A 221 -13.97 11.68 7.37
N ARG A 222 -15.15 11.79 6.78
CA ARG A 222 -15.48 11.65 5.35
C ARG A 222 -14.59 12.50 4.46
N GLY A 223 -14.36 12.05 3.22
CA GLY A 223 -13.75 12.85 2.16
C GLY A 223 -12.24 13.13 2.32
N SER A 224 -11.69 12.99 3.52
CA SER A 224 -10.33 13.42 3.87
C SER A 224 -9.41 12.26 4.29
N TRP A 225 -9.52 11.10 3.60
CA TRP A 225 -8.82 9.85 3.95
C TRP A 225 -7.29 10.00 4.02
N GLY A 226 -6.71 10.98 3.32
CA GLY A 226 -5.28 11.32 3.38
C GLY A 226 -4.78 11.81 4.74
N LEU A 227 -5.66 12.26 5.64
CA LEU A 227 -5.27 12.85 6.93
C LEU A 227 -4.92 11.83 8.02
N ALA A 228 -5.00 10.52 7.73
CA ALA A 228 -5.02 9.48 8.77
C ALA A 228 -3.73 9.47 9.60
N ARG A 229 -2.62 9.91 8.98
CA ARG A 229 -1.27 9.88 9.55
C ARG A 229 -1.08 10.91 10.68
N ARG A 230 -1.50 12.17 10.51
CA ARG A 230 -1.24 13.27 11.48
C ARG A 230 -1.77 12.98 12.88
N ARG A 231 -3.00 12.46 12.97
CA ARG A 231 -3.67 12.17 14.27
C ARG A 231 -3.30 10.80 14.85
N ARG A 232 -2.77 9.87 14.04
CA ARG A 232 -2.28 8.56 14.50
C ARG A 232 -0.92 8.70 15.19
N CYS A 233 0.03 9.42 14.58
CA CYS A 233 1.34 9.66 15.16
C CYS A 233 1.21 10.31 16.55
N ALA A 234 0.44 11.38 16.71
CA ALA A 234 0.28 12.06 18.01
C ALA A 234 -0.14 11.15 19.20
N ARG A 235 -0.77 9.98 18.97
CA ARG A 235 -1.13 9.03 20.04
C ARG A 235 -0.15 7.89 20.24
N CYS A 236 0.66 7.53 19.23
CA CYS A 236 1.76 6.60 19.44
C CYS A 236 2.81 7.21 20.37
N TRP A 237 3.02 8.53 20.26
CA TRP A 237 4.03 9.27 21.04
C TRP A 237 3.56 9.71 22.43
N ARG A 238 2.25 9.62 22.74
CA ARG A 238 1.67 10.00 24.05
C ARG A 238 1.52 8.82 25.02
N ARG A 239 2.46 7.88 25.02
CA ARG A 239 2.52 6.87 26.08
C ARG A 239 3.19 7.50 27.32
N PRO A 240 2.61 7.39 28.53
CA PRO A 240 3.45 7.40 29.73
C PRO A 240 4.40 6.20 29.63
N ALA A 241 5.64 6.41 30.08
CA ALA A 241 6.66 5.37 30.17
C ALA A 241 6.13 4.13 30.91
#